data_AF-A0A7L9GJZ5-F1
#
_entry.id   AF-A0A7L9GJZ5-F1
#
_cell.length_a   1.000
_cell.length_b   1.000
_cell.length_c   1.000
_cell.angle_alpha   90.00
_cell.angle_beta   90.00
_cell.angle_gamma   90.00
#
_symmetry.space_group_name_H-M   'P 1'
#
loop_
_entity.id
_entity.type
_entity.pdbx_description
1 polymer ?
#
loop_
_entity_poly.entity_id
_entity_poly.type
_entity_poly.pdbx_seq_one_letter_code
_entity_poly.pdbx_strand_id
1 'polypeptide(L)' 'MGKRWCSLVELAPQLGYRYLAIESANADASAFAERLGFSPRDNGRHWIGAVDDVQKALNR' A
#
# COMPACT_ATOMS: atom_id res chain seq x y z
N MET A 1 -23.45 -3.62 -17.19
CA MET A 1 -22.36 -2.83 -16.57
C MET A 1 -21.55 -3.77 -15.69
N GLY A 2 -20.31 -4.10 -16.08
CA GLY A 2 -19.46 -5.03 -15.33
C GLY A 2 -18.99 -4.41 -14.01
N LYS A 3 -18.83 -5.22 -12.96
CA LYS A 3 -18.29 -4.78 -11.67
C LYS A 3 -16.88 -4.21 -11.90
N ARG A 4 -16.71 -2.91 -11.68
CA ARG A 4 -15.38 -2.28 -11.63
C ARG A 4 -14.78 -2.60 -10.27
N TRP A 5 -13.72 -3.41 -10.26
CA TRP A 5 -12.93 -3.63 -9.06
C TRP A 5 -12.21 -2.31 -8.72
N CYS A 6 -12.38 -1.83 -7.49
CA CYS A 6 -11.60 -0.71 -6.97
C CYS A 6 -10.44 -1.27 -6.15
N SER A 7 -9.23 -0.79 -6.43
CA SER A 7 -8.08 -1.13 -5.60
C SER A 7 -8.21 -0.47 -4.22
N LEU A 8 -7.60 -1.08 -3.19
CA LEU A 8 -7.58 -0.51 -1.85
C LEU A 8 -6.97 0.91 -1.85
N VAL A 9 -6.01 1.13 -2.74
CA VAL A 9 -5.29 2.40 -2.93
C VAL A 9 -6.20 3.51 -3.50
N GLU A 10 -7.15 3.16 -4.36
CA GLU A 10 -8.17 4.11 -4.87
C GLU A 10 -9.28 4.37 -3.86
N LEU A 11 -9.62 3.37 -3.03
CA LEU A 11 -10.70 3.45 -2.06
C LEU A 11 -10.31 4.22 -0.79
N ALA A 12 -9.07 4.04 -0.32
CA ALA A 12 -8.56 4.66 0.91
C ALA A 12 -8.82 6.18 1.02
N PRO A 13 -8.50 7.03 0.02
CA PRO A 13 -8.72 8.46 0.13
C PRO A 13 -10.21 8.84 0.12
N GLN A 14 -11.06 8.07 -0.57
CA GLN A 14 -12.52 8.29 -0.59
C GLN A 14 -13.15 8.06 0.79
N LEU A 15 -12.54 7.18 1.58
CA LEU A 15 -12.94 6.87 2.95
C LEU A 15 -12.18 7.70 4.01
N GLY A 16 -11.36 8.66 3.59
CA GLY A 16 -10.60 9.55 4.48
C GLY A 16 -9.32 8.94 5.08
N TYR A 17 -8.89 7.77 4.60
CA TYR A 17 -7.62 7.17 5.02
C TYR A 17 -6.44 7.79 4.27
N ARG A 18 -5.41 8.17 5.03
CA ARG A 18 -4.17 8.75 4.51
C ARG A 18 -3.01 7.75 4.41
N TYR A 19 -3.13 6.62 5.09
CA TYR A 19 -2.08 5.61 5.18
C TYR A 19 -2.66 4.23 4.93
N LEU A 20 -1.86 3.38 4.31
CA LEU A 20 -2.11 1.95 4.18
C LEU A 20 -1.09 1.20 5.02
N ALA A 21 -1.54 0.11 5.62
CA ALA A 21 -0.68 -0.84 6.30
C ALA A 21 -0.76 -2.20 5.58
N ILE A 22 0.39 -2.84 5.40
CA ILE A 22 0.47 -4.23 4.96
C ILE A 22 1.33 -5.01 5.94
N GLU A 23 0.90 -6.23 6.22
CA GLU A 23 1.71 -7.19 6.96
C GLU A 23 2.57 -7.97 5.97
N SER A 24 3.86 -8.11 6.28
CA SER A 24 4.76 -8.86 5.42
C SER A 24 4.82 -10.31 5.87
N ALA A 25 4.25 -11.20 5.07
CA ALA A 25 4.26 -12.65 5.34
C ALA A 25 5.61 -13.32 4.99
N ASN A 26 6.42 -12.71 4.12
CA ASN A 26 7.69 -13.25 3.65
C ASN A 26 8.59 -12.15 3.04
N ALA A 27 9.81 -12.52 2.64
CA ALA A 27 10.76 -11.58 2.06
C ALA A 27 10.27 -10.90 0.77
N ASP A 28 9.49 -11.62 -0.06
CA ASP A 28 8.95 -11.08 -1.30
C ASP A 28 7.87 -10.02 -1.03
N ALA A 29 7.02 -10.24 -0.02
CA ALA A 29 6.04 -9.26 0.43
C ALA A 29 6.71 -7.98 0.97
N SER A 30 7.83 -8.12 1.69
CA SER A 30 8.62 -6.97 2.14
C SER A 30 9.22 -6.19 0.96
N ALA A 31 9.82 -6.90 0.00
CA ALA A 31 10.40 -6.27 -1.19
C ALA A 31 9.32 -5.58 -2.05
N PHE A 32 8.12 -6.16 -2.12
CA PHE A 32 6.97 -5.55 -2.77
C PHE A 32 6.53 -4.27 -2.06
N ALA A 33 6.44 -4.30 -0.73
CA ALA A 33 6.10 -3.13 0.10
C ALA A 33 7.06 -1.97 -0.16
N GLU A 34 8.36 -2.24 -0.12
CA GLU A 34 9.42 -1.26 -0.33
C GLU A 34 9.32 -0.62 -1.73
N ARG A 35 9.11 -1.43 -2.78
CA ARG A 35 8.95 -0.93 -4.16
C ARG A 35 7.74 -0.01 -4.34
N LEU A 36 6.69 -0.23 -3.55
CA LEU A 36 5.49 0.61 -3.55
C LEU A 36 5.61 1.84 -2.65
N GLY A 37 6.77 2.11 -2.05
CA GLY A 37 6.99 3.28 -1.20
C GLY A 37 6.49 3.11 0.23
N PHE A 38 6.20 1.88 0.67
CA PHE A 38 5.95 1.62 2.09
C PHE A 38 7.28 1.63 2.85
N SER A 39 7.23 2.04 4.11
CA SER A 39 8.35 2.00 5.04
C SER A 39 8.11 0.95 6.14
N PRO A 40 9.15 0.20 6.55
CA PRO A 40 8.99 -0.81 7.58
C PRO A 40 8.71 -0.18 8.96
N ARG A 41 7.93 -0.91 9.76
CA ARG A 41 7.60 -0.67 11.18
C ARG A 41 7.71 -1.98 11.95
N ASP A 42 7.88 -1.89 13.27
CA ASP A 42 7.94 -3.05 14.18
C ASP A 42 8.87 -4.17 13.70
N ASN A 43 10.13 -3.81 13.42
CA ASN A 43 11.18 -4.69 12.92
C ASN A 43 10.86 -5.34 11.56
N GLY A 44 10.07 -4.67 10.71
CA GLY A 44 9.78 -5.10 9.33
C GLY A 44 8.63 -6.09 9.20
N ARG A 45 7.91 -6.37 10.30
CA ARG A 45 6.67 -7.18 10.26
C ARG A 45 5.50 -6.41 9.66
N HIS A 46 5.44 -5.11 9.92
CA HIS A 46 4.43 -4.22 9.37
C HIS A 46 5.09 -3.18 8.48
N TRP A 47 4.38 -2.76 7.44
CA TRP A 47 4.84 -1.76 6.49
C TRP A 47 3.74 -0.73 6.32
N ILE A 48 4.11 0.54 6.43
CA ILE A 48 3.17 1.66 6.35
C ILE A 48 3.58 2.60 5.22
N GLY A 49 2.65 2.91 4.33
CA GLY A 49 2.85 3.83 3.21
C GLY A 49 1.77 4.90 3.19
N ALA A 50 2.14 6.14 2.86
CA ALA A 50 1.16 7.18 2.58
C ALA A 50 0.45 6.85 1.26
N VAL A 51 -0.88 7.00 1.22
CA VAL A 51 -1.69 6.69 0.03
C VAL A 51 -1.15 7.41 -1.20
N ASP A 52 -0.82 8.70 -1.09
CA ASP A 52 -0.30 9.51 -2.19
C ASP A 52 1.02 8.97 -2.74
N ASP A 53 1.89 8.46 -1.88
CA ASP A 53 3.20 7.94 -2.30
C ASP A 53 3.07 6.57 -2.96
N VAL A 54 2.17 5.73 -2.46
CA VAL A 54 1.82 4.44 -3.09
C VAL A 54 1.17 4.67 -4.46
N GLN A 55 0.26 5.64 -4.57
CA GLN A 55 -0.35 6.03 -5.85
C GLN A 55 0.70 6.53 -6.85
N LYS A 56 1.66 7.36 -6.41
CA LYS A 56 2.77 7.80 -7.28
C LYS A 56 3.62 6.62 -7.74
N ALA A 57 3.91 5.67 -6.85
CA ALA A 57 4.73 4.49 -7.18
C ALA A 57 4.04 3.59 -8.23
N LEU A 58 2.71 3.43 -8.16
CA LEU A 58 1.94 2.62 -9.10
C LEU A 58 1.77 3.24 -10.50
N ASN A 59 1.92 4.56 -10.62
CA ASN A 59 1.73 5.31 -11.87
C ASN A 59 3.06 5.68 -12.56
N ARG A 60 4.17 5.06 -12.15
CA ARG A 60 5.47 5.17 -12.83
C ARG A 60 5.62 4.10 -13.90
#